data_AF-A0A9E0FMS6-F1
#
_entry.id   AF-A0A9E0FMS6-F1
#
_cell.length_a   1.000
_cell.length_b   1.000
_cell.length_c   1.000
_cell.angle_alpha   90.00
_cell.angle_beta   90.00
_cell.angle_gamma   90.00
#
_symmetry.space_group_name_H-M   'P 1'
#
loop_
_entity.id
_entity.type
_entity.pdbx_description
1 polymer ?
#
loop_
_entity_poly.entity_id
_entity_poly.type
_entity_poly.pdbx_seq_one_letter_code
_entity_poly.pdbx_strand_id
1 'polypeptide(L)'
;MADISIIARRLKNGNVEYGWSGNGGYYSSVGIRLLAWYDNPADVDYLFGLGQTRLIGKKGSENGGFPAYLTHSPIGKEFWIGETEQDIFNEIMTDYTYFYDLDNEWYYITRGPFQIKIPLGLINNNLDENNDEFKYILTVGDKVLRYIMEEYRVTHPEFNDFIINEGYDWKTVVEDIIEDDKLLIMNLYSKYKAIYQYFDDWIVIKTDENYEDITEIIAKKKEKHHIETNVW
;
A
#
# COMPACT_ATOMS: atom_id res chain seq x y z
N MET A 1 -8.80 17.33 3.54
CA MET A 1 -8.54 16.39 2.45
C MET A 1 -9.84 15.68 2.13
N ALA A 2 -10.02 15.20 0.90
CA ALA A 2 -11.07 14.22 0.67
C ALA A 2 -10.60 12.90 1.31
N ASP A 3 -11.51 12.00 1.70
CA ASP A 3 -11.14 10.69 2.27
C ASP A 3 -11.36 9.60 1.24
N ILE A 4 -10.85 9.81 0.02
CA ILE A 4 -11.22 9.01 -1.15
C ILE A 4 -10.49 7.68 -1.09
N SER A 5 -11.27 6.59 -1.16
CA SER A 5 -10.74 5.24 -1.26
C SER A 5 -10.93 4.64 -2.63
N ILE A 6 -9.97 3.81 -3.03
CA ILE A 6 -10.14 2.85 -4.11
C ILE A 6 -9.91 1.44 -3.62
N ILE A 7 -10.55 0.49 -4.30
CA ILE A 7 -10.13 -0.90 -4.32
C ILE A 7 -9.61 -1.25 -5.70
N ALA A 8 -8.61 -2.11 -5.74
CA ALA A 8 -7.99 -2.62 -6.94
C ALA A 8 -7.77 -4.14 -6.81
N ARG A 9 -7.70 -4.85 -7.93
CA ARG A 9 -7.24 -6.23 -7.97
C ARG A 9 -6.39 -6.52 -9.20
N ARG A 10 -5.46 -7.45 -9.05
CA ARG A 10 -4.74 -8.03 -10.18
C ARG A 10 -5.56 -9.12 -10.86
N LEU A 11 -5.70 -9.01 -12.18
CA LEU A 11 -6.32 -10.03 -13.02
C LEU A 11 -5.28 -11.05 -13.48
N LYS A 12 -5.72 -12.26 -13.82
CA LYS A 12 -4.83 -13.35 -14.28
C LYS A 12 -4.04 -13.04 -15.55
N ASN A 13 -4.50 -12.09 -16.35
CA ASN A 13 -3.81 -11.62 -17.56
C ASN A 13 -2.76 -10.54 -17.26
N GLY A 14 -2.56 -10.15 -16.00
CA GLY A 14 -1.58 -9.15 -15.56
C GLY A 14 -2.18 -7.77 -15.32
N ASN A 15 -3.29 -7.43 -15.99
CA ASN A 15 -3.95 -6.13 -15.88
C ASN A 15 -4.48 -5.88 -14.46
N VAL A 16 -4.69 -4.62 -14.13
CA VAL A 16 -5.25 -4.18 -12.85
C VAL A 16 -6.66 -3.66 -13.05
N GLU A 17 -7.64 -4.21 -12.34
CA GLU A 17 -9.00 -3.69 -12.28
C GLU A 17 -9.16 -2.84 -11.02
N TYR A 18 -9.56 -1.57 -11.14
CA TYR A 18 -9.58 -0.64 -10.01
C TYR A 18 -10.66 0.43 -10.12
N GLY A 19 -11.08 0.99 -8.99
CA GLY A 19 -12.21 1.92 -8.98
C GLY A 19 -12.57 2.45 -7.61
N TRP A 20 -13.42 3.46 -7.60
CA TRP A 20 -13.83 4.15 -6.39
C TRP A 20 -14.61 3.23 -5.45
N SER A 21 -14.21 3.22 -4.17
CA SER A 21 -14.86 2.47 -3.09
C SER A 21 -15.51 3.34 -2.02
N GLY A 22 -15.64 4.64 -2.28
CA GLY A 22 -16.33 5.58 -1.41
C GLY A 22 -15.41 6.59 -0.73
N ASN A 23 -16.03 7.44 0.10
CA ASN A 23 -15.33 8.34 1.00
C ASN A 23 -15.30 7.74 2.41
N GLY A 24 -14.25 8.03 3.17
CA GLY A 24 -14.01 7.40 4.49
C GLY A 24 -13.23 6.11 4.34
N GLY A 25 -12.12 6.17 3.60
CA GLY A 25 -11.28 5.03 3.22
C GLY A 25 -10.44 4.38 4.32
N TYR A 26 -10.53 4.87 5.55
CA TYR A 26 -9.82 4.36 6.72
C TYR A 26 -9.92 2.84 6.85
N TYR A 27 -8.91 2.24 7.47
CA TYR A 27 -8.92 0.81 7.80
C TYR A 27 -10.21 0.40 8.52
N SER A 28 -10.62 1.18 9.53
CA SER A 28 -11.81 0.94 10.35
C SER A 28 -13.14 0.93 9.57
N SER A 29 -13.12 1.40 8.32
CA SER A 29 -14.28 1.41 7.43
C SER A 29 -14.10 0.41 6.29
N VAL A 30 -13.05 0.55 5.46
CA VAL A 30 -12.87 -0.24 4.25
C VAL A 30 -12.05 -1.49 4.54
N GLY A 31 -10.85 -1.34 5.10
CA GLY A 31 -9.92 -2.44 5.35
C GLY A 31 -10.54 -3.59 6.15
N ILE A 32 -11.18 -3.29 7.28
CA ILE A 32 -11.84 -4.29 8.12
C ILE A 32 -12.97 -5.03 7.39
N ARG A 33 -13.68 -4.36 6.48
CA ARG A 33 -14.77 -4.97 5.70
C ARG A 33 -14.25 -5.90 4.62
N LEU A 34 -13.12 -5.54 4.00
CA LEU A 34 -12.45 -6.39 3.02
C LEU A 34 -12.01 -7.70 3.69
N LEU A 35 -11.31 -7.62 4.82
CA LEU A 35 -10.90 -8.82 5.58
C LEU A 35 -12.10 -9.60 6.15
N ALA A 36 -13.16 -8.93 6.60
CA ALA A 36 -14.29 -9.62 7.21
C ALA A 36 -15.21 -10.32 6.20
N TRP A 37 -15.39 -9.74 5.00
CA TRP A 37 -16.45 -10.16 4.08
C TRP A 37 -15.96 -10.55 2.68
N TYR A 38 -14.72 -10.22 2.33
CA TYR A 38 -14.19 -10.35 0.97
C TYR A 38 -12.78 -10.96 0.96
N ASP A 39 -12.49 -11.90 1.85
CA ASP A 39 -11.14 -12.46 2.05
C ASP A 39 -10.85 -13.73 1.23
N ASN A 40 -11.83 -14.26 0.49
CA ASN A 40 -11.62 -15.38 -0.43
C ASN A 40 -11.97 -14.98 -1.87
N PRO A 41 -11.41 -15.67 -2.88
CA PRO A 41 -11.51 -15.25 -4.29
C PRO A 41 -12.95 -15.10 -4.80
N ALA A 42 -13.87 -15.98 -4.36
CA ALA A 42 -15.26 -15.93 -4.83
C ALA A 42 -16.02 -14.72 -4.28
N ASP A 43 -15.68 -14.26 -3.08
CA ASP A 43 -16.25 -13.05 -2.51
C ASP A 43 -15.61 -11.80 -3.11
N VAL A 44 -14.32 -11.82 -3.42
CA VAL A 44 -13.68 -10.75 -4.20
C VAL A 44 -14.30 -10.64 -5.60
N ASP A 45 -14.48 -11.75 -6.31
CA ASP A 45 -15.15 -11.75 -7.61
C ASP A 45 -16.56 -11.16 -7.53
N TYR A 46 -17.29 -11.49 -6.46
CA TYR A 46 -18.59 -10.89 -6.19
C TYR A 46 -18.50 -9.38 -6.00
N LEU A 47 -17.57 -8.90 -5.16
CA LEU A 47 -17.36 -7.49 -4.88
C LEU A 47 -17.07 -6.70 -6.15
N PHE A 48 -16.14 -7.18 -6.97
CA PHE A 48 -15.79 -6.52 -8.24
C PHE A 48 -16.92 -6.64 -9.27
N GLY A 49 -17.73 -7.70 -9.22
CA GLY A 49 -18.93 -7.85 -10.04
C GLY A 49 -20.04 -6.83 -9.76
N LEU A 50 -20.03 -6.17 -8.59
CA LEU A 50 -20.98 -5.09 -8.27
C LEU A 50 -20.62 -3.74 -8.94
N GLY A 51 -19.41 -3.61 -9.47
CA GLY A 51 -18.87 -2.35 -9.96
C GLY A 51 -18.44 -1.40 -8.83
N GLN A 52 -18.15 -0.16 -9.21
CA GLN A 52 -17.71 0.88 -8.27
C GLN A 52 -18.80 1.20 -7.24
N THR A 53 -18.39 1.60 -6.04
CA THR A 53 -19.29 1.73 -4.89
C THR A 53 -19.01 2.96 -4.04
N ARG A 54 -20.04 3.49 -3.39
CA ARG A 54 -19.95 4.54 -2.36
C ARG A 54 -19.66 3.98 -0.98
N LEU A 55 -19.99 2.70 -0.76
CA LEU A 55 -19.85 2.03 0.52
C LEU A 55 -19.78 0.53 0.27
N ILE A 56 -18.67 -0.08 0.68
CA ILE A 56 -18.55 -1.54 0.71
C ILE A 56 -19.42 -2.07 1.86
N GLY A 57 -20.53 -2.72 1.55
CA GLY A 57 -21.40 -3.39 2.52
C GLY A 57 -21.19 -4.90 2.54
N LYS A 58 -22.02 -5.64 3.30
CA LYS A 58 -22.01 -7.11 3.32
C LYS A 58 -22.47 -7.68 1.97
N LYS A 59 -21.99 -8.88 1.64
CA LYS A 59 -22.48 -9.64 0.48
C LYS A 59 -24.01 -9.77 0.53
N GLY A 60 -24.68 -9.49 -0.59
CA GLY A 60 -26.14 -9.53 -0.76
C GLY A 60 -26.88 -8.32 -0.22
N SER A 61 -26.21 -7.41 0.49
CA SER A 61 -26.88 -6.27 1.14
C SER A 61 -27.32 -5.18 0.17
N GLU A 62 -26.78 -5.15 -1.06
CA GLU A 62 -27.24 -4.27 -2.13
C GLU A 62 -28.71 -4.50 -2.52
N ASN A 63 -29.28 -5.67 -2.16
CA ASN A 63 -30.69 -6.00 -2.38
C ASN A 63 -31.63 -5.50 -1.27
N GLY A 64 -31.10 -4.83 -0.25
CA GLY A 64 -31.86 -4.38 0.92
C GLY A 64 -32.00 -5.44 2.03
N GLY A 65 -32.71 -5.08 3.11
CA GLY A 65 -32.89 -5.96 4.28
C GLY A 65 -31.78 -5.89 5.33
N PHE A 66 -30.74 -5.08 5.09
CA PHE A 66 -29.65 -4.82 6.02
C PHE A 66 -29.76 -3.41 6.63
N PRO A 67 -29.24 -3.20 7.86
CA PRO A 67 -29.03 -1.87 8.40
C PRO A 67 -28.15 -1.02 7.47
N ALA A 68 -28.45 0.27 7.34
CA ALA A 68 -27.81 1.17 6.37
C ALA A 68 -26.27 1.15 6.41
N TYR A 69 -25.66 1.01 7.59
CA TYR A 69 -24.20 0.97 7.75
C TYR A 69 -23.55 -0.32 7.22
N LEU A 70 -24.33 -1.39 7.02
CA LEU A 70 -23.91 -2.66 6.42
C LEU A 70 -24.34 -2.79 4.96
N THR A 71 -25.13 -1.85 4.45
CA THR A 71 -25.72 -1.91 3.11
C THR A 71 -24.71 -1.44 2.07
N HIS A 72 -24.45 -2.30 1.08
CA HIS A 72 -23.58 -1.99 -0.03
C HIS A 72 -24.25 -0.93 -0.93
N SER A 73 -23.49 0.04 -1.41
CA SER A 73 -24.04 1.15 -2.21
C SER A 73 -23.35 1.28 -3.58
N PRO A 74 -23.67 0.39 -4.54
CA PRO A 74 -23.11 0.47 -5.89
C PRO A 74 -23.53 1.77 -6.59
N ILE A 75 -22.67 2.28 -7.46
CA ILE A 75 -22.97 3.51 -8.24
C ILE A 75 -23.38 3.22 -9.69
N GLY A 76 -23.39 1.95 -10.09
CA GLY A 76 -23.74 1.52 -11.44
C GLY A 76 -22.68 1.84 -12.50
N LYS A 77 -21.40 1.96 -12.10
CA LYS A 77 -20.26 2.12 -13.00
C LYS A 77 -19.35 0.89 -12.91
N GLU A 78 -18.85 0.45 -14.05
CA GLU A 78 -17.81 -0.59 -14.11
C GLU A 78 -16.49 -0.08 -13.53
N PHE A 79 -15.64 -1.01 -13.11
CA PHE A 79 -14.27 -0.70 -12.73
C PHE A 79 -13.44 -0.29 -13.95
N TRP A 80 -12.42 0.54 -13.73
CA TRP A 80 -11.43 0.85 -14.75
C TRP A 80 -10.42 -0.29 -14.89
N ILE A 81 -9.76 -0.35 -16.04
CA ILE A 81 -8.70 -1.33 -16.33
C ILE A 81 -7.41 -0.58 -16.64
N GLY A 82 -6.35 -0.90 -15.91
CA GLY A 82 -4.98 -0.44 -16.12
C GLY A 82 -4.06 -1.58 -16.56
N GLU A 83 -2.93 -1.22 -17.13
CA GLU A 83 -1.86 -2.14 -17.51
C GLU A 83 -0.90 -2.41 -16.34
N THR A 84 -0.75 -1.43 -15.43
CA THR A 84 0.19 -1.48 -14.29
C THR A 84 -0.48 -1.14 -12.94
N GLU A 85 0.19 -1.41 -11.81
CA GLU A 85 -0.33 -0.94 -10.51
C GLU A 85 -0.28 0.60 -10.42
N GLN A 86 0.63 1.26 -11.12
CA GLN A 86 0.70 2.72 -11.16
C GLN A 86 -0.58 3.36 -11.72
N ASP A 87 -1.28 2.67 -12.63
CA ASP A 87 -2.49 3.19 -13.27
C ASP A 87 -3.65 3.44 -12.30
N ILE A 88 -3.64 2.81 -11.12
CA ILE A 88 -4.68 2.99 -10.10
C ILE A 88 -4.78 4.44 -9.60
N PHE A 89 -3.75 5.25 -9.85
CA PHE A 89 -3.67 6.66 -9.44
C PHE A 89 -4.01 7.65 -10.57
N ASN A 90 -4.37 7.17 -11.77
CA ASN A 90 -4.57 8.03 -12.94
C ASN A 90 -5.95 8.72 -12.97
N GLU A 91 -7.00 8.03 -12.51
CA GLU A 91 -8.39 8.46 -12.73
C GLU A 91 -8.91 9.43 -11.67
N ILE A 92 -8.57 9.18 -10.41
CA ILE A 92 -9.01 10.00 -9.28
C ILE A 92 -7.87 10.19 -8.27
N MET A 93 -7.95 11.30 -7.54
CA MET A 93 -7.10 11.48 -6.37
C MET A 93 -7.51 10.46 -5.31
N THR A 94 -6.54 9.66 -4.88
CA THR A 94 -6.74 8.60 -3.90
C THR A 94 -5.94 8.91 -2.64
N ASP A 95 -6.61 8.80 -1.50
CA ASP A 95 -6.03 8.91 -0.16
C ASP A 95 -5.79 7.52 0.45
N TYR A 96 -6.67 6.56 0.16
CA TYR A 96 -6.60 5.18 0.65
C TYR A 96 -6.68 4.17 -0.50
N THR A 97 -5.76 3.22 -0.53
CA THR A 97 -5.68 2.23 -1.61
C THR A 97 -5.62 0.83 -1.04
N TYR A 98 -6.59 0.00 -1.42
CA TYR A 98 -6.58 -1.42 -1.09
C TYR A 98 -6.43 -2.23 -2.38
N PHE A 99 -5.55 -3.23 -2.35
CA PHE A 99 -5.19 -3.99 -3.54
C PHE A 99 -5.25 -5.48 -3.26
N TYR A 100 -6.00 -6.23 -4.06
CA TYR A 100 -6.04 -7.68 -3.99
C TYR A 100 -5.12 -8.30 -5.05
N ASP A 101 -4.12 -9.08 -4.66
CA ASP A 101 -3.15 -9.64 -5.60
C ASP A 101 -3.38 -11.13 -5.91
N LEU A 102 -2.56 -11.70 -6.79
CA LEU A 102 -2.68 -13.08 -7.29
C LEU A 102 -2.35 -14.15 -6.25
N ASP A 103 -1.75 -13.76 -5.13
CA ASP A 103 -1.61 -14.61 -3.94
C ASP A 103 -2.93 -14.76 -3.17
N ASN A 104 -3.99 -14.05 -3.59
CA ASN A 104 -5.31 -14.01 -2.95
C ASN A 104 -5.31 -13.26 -1.62
N GLU A 105 -4.39 -12.31 -1.45
CA GLU A 105 -4.31 -11.46 -0.25
C GLU A 105 -4.64 -10.01 -0.55
N TRP A 106 -5.18 -9.33 0.47
CA TRP A 106 -5.38 -7.89 0.45
C TRP A 106 -4.13 -7.16 0.95
N TYR A 107 -3.84 -6.04 0.30
CA TYR A 107 -2.76 -5.13 0.63
C TYR A 107 -3.30 -3.72 0.85
N TYR A 108 -2.70 -2.99 1.78
CA TYR A 108 -2.80 -1.54 1.89
C TYR A 108 -1.61 -0.92 1.15
N ILE A 109 -1.86 -0.01 0.21
CA ILE A 109 -0.80 0.72 -0.49
C ILE A 109 -0.73 2.14 0.07
N THR A 110 0.37 2.46 0.75
CA THR A 110 0.62 3.82 1.23
C THR A 110 1.01 4.70 0.06
N ARG A 111 0.38 5.87 -0.07
CA ARG A 111 0.77 6.85 -1.08
C ARG A 111 1.76 7.85 -0.48
N GLY A 112 2.91 8.02 -1.11
CA GLY A 112 3.94 8.96 -0.70
C GLY A 112 5.09 8.99 -1.70
N PRO A 113 6.29 9.44 -1.29
CA PRO A 113 7.50 9.27 -2.08
C PRO A 113 7.68 7.82 -2.49
N PHE A 114 7.56 6.88 -1.55
CA PHE A 114 7.43 5.46 -1.87
C PHE A 114 5.96 5.04 -1.85
N GLN A 115 5.56 4.21 -2.81
CA GLN A 115 4.35 3.39 -2.77
C GLN A 115 4.67 2.08 -2.07
N ILE A 116 4.32 2.00 -0.78
CA ILE A 116 4.63 0.82 0.03
C ILE A 116 3.41 -0.08 0.06
N LYS A 117 3.55 -1.29 -0.49
CA LYS A 117 2.53 -2.33 -0.53
C LYS A 117 2.67 -3.22 0.71
N ILE A 118 1.73 -3.09 1.64
CA ILE A 118 1.76 -3.72 2.96
C ILE A 118 0.63 -4.75 3.07
N PRO A 119 0.87 -6.01 3.46
CA PRO A 119 -0.20 -6.97 3.70
C PRO A 119 -1.23 -6.40 4.68
N LEU A 120 -2.51 -6.44 4.32
CA LEU A 120 -3.59 -5.82 5.11
C LEU A 120 -3.78 -6.54 6.46
N GLY A 121 -3.47 -7.84 6.53
CA GLY A 121 -3.42 -8.60 7.78
C GLY A 121 -2.40 -8.03 8.77
N LEU A 122 -1.25 -7.55 8.29
CA LEU A 122 -0.23 -6.93 9.13
C LEU A 122 -0.74 -5.61 9.74
N ILE A 123 -1.42 -4.80 8.92
CA ILE A 123 -2.07 -3.57 9.39
C ILE A 123 -3.12 -3.92 10.47
N ASN A 124 -3.98 -4.90 10.22
CA ASN A 124 -5.01 -5.34 11.17
C ASN A 124 -4.44 -5.73 12.53
N ASN A 125 -3.31 -6.44 12.55
CA ASN A 125 -2.70 -6.93 13.78
C ASN A 125 -1.96 -5.85 14.57
N ASN A 126 -1.74 -4.66 13.98
CA ASN A 126 -0.91 -3.60 14.55
C ASN A 126 -1.61 -2.24 14.63
N LEU A 127 -2.94 -2.24 14.66
CA LEU A 127 -3.71 -1.01 14.90
C LEU A 127 -3.41 -0.45 16.29
N ASP A 128 -3.56 0.87 16.44
CA ASP A 128 -3.42 1.51 17.75
C ASP A 128 -4.65 1.31 18.66
N GLU A 129 -4.62 1.90 19.85
CA GLU A 129 -5.71 1.85 20.82
C GLU A 129 -7.07 2.41 20.31
N ASN A 130 -7.06 3.20 19.24
CA ASN A 130 -8.27 3.73 18.59
C ASN A 130 -8.70 2.90 17.38
N ASN A 131 -7.98 1.82 17.06
CA ASN A 131 -8.10 1.02 15.84
C ASN A 131 -7.69 1.76 14.56
N ASP A 132 -6.76 2.71 14.67
CA ASP A 132 -6.22 3.45 13.52
C ASP A 132 -4.89 2.86 13.04
N GLU A 133 -4.68 2.90 11.72
CA GLU A 133 -3.52 2.30 11.03
C GLU A 133 -2.28 3.22 10.99
N PHE A 134 -2.46 4.53 11.15
CA PHE A 134 -1.46 5.53 10.76
C PHE A 134 -0.15 5.44 11.55
N LYS A 135 -0.24 5.17 12.86
CA LYS A 135 0.96 5.04 13.70
C LYS A 135 1.84 3.87 13.24
N TYR A 136 1.20 2.79 12.79
CA TYR A 136 1.91 1.62 12.29
C TYR A 136 2.43 1.83 10.87
N ILE A 137 1.70 2.53 9.99
CA ILE A 137 2.21 2.95 8.68
C ILE A 137 3.53 3.73 8.83
N LEU A 138 3.62 4.64 9.81
CA LEU A 138 4.87 5.34 10.11
C LEU A 138 5.98 4.40 10.59
N THR A 139 5.63 3.36 11.36
CA THR A 139 6.59 2.32 11.79
C THR A 139 7.10 1.51 10.60
N VAL A 140 6.23 1.15 9.65
CA VAL A 140 6.66 0.47 8.41
C VAL A 140 7.61 1.37 7.62
N GLY A 141 7.30 2.66 7.50
CA GLY A 141 8.20 3.63 6.85
C GLY A 141 9.57 3.74 7.51
N ASP A 142 9.63 3.76 8.85
CA ASP A 142 10.89 3.71 9.60
C ASP A 142 11.69 2.43 9.28
N LYS A 143 11.04 1.25 9.33
CA LYS A 143 11.68 -0.03 9.02
C LYS A 143 12.22 -0.07 7.58
N VAL A 144 11.49 0.47 6.61
CA VAL A 144 11.94 0.59 5.22
C VAL A 144 13.21 1.44 5.10
N LEU A 145 13.25 2.58 5.77
CA LEU A 145 14.43 3.45 5.70
C LEU A 145 15.64 2.86 6.42
N ARG A 146 15.43 2.17 7.54
CA ARG A 146 16.49 1.42 8.22
C ARG A 146 17.04 0.32 7.34
N TYR A 147 16.16 -0.46 6.70
CA TYR A 147 16.56 -1.46 5.72
C TYR A 147 17.43 -0.85 4.62
N ILE A 148 16.99 0.24 3.99
CA ILE A 148 17.74 0.92 2.93
C ILE A 148 19.14 1.36 3.40
N MET A 149 19.23 1.99 4.57
CA MET A 149 20.47 2.61 5.06
C MET A 149 21.43 1.62 5.73
N GLU A 150 20.91 0.59 6.38
CA GLU A 150 21.69 -0.33 7.21
C GLU A 150 21.97 -1.65 6.49
N GLU A 151 20.98 -2.24 5.81
CA GLU A 151 21.09 -3.57 5.20
C GLU A 151 21.31 -3.50 3.68
N TYR A 152 20.43 -2.84 2.93
CA TYR A 152 20.53 -2.72 1.48
C TYR A 152 21.87 -2.10 1.07
N ARG A 153 22.28 -1.02 1.74
CA ARG A 153 23.59 -0.36 1.53
C ARG A 153 24.78 -1.32 1.70
N VAL A 154 24.72 -2.24 2.66
CA VAL A 154 25.83 -3.19 2.91
C VAL A 154 25.82 -4.33 1.90
N THR A 155 24.63 -4.77 1.48
CA THR A 155 24.44 -5.89 0.55
C THR A 155 24.56 -5.50 -0.93
N HIS A 156 24.42 -4.21 -1.25
CA HIS A 156 24.51 -3.65 -2.60
C HIS A 156 25.60 -2.56 -2.67
N PRO A 157 26.89 -2.94 -2.87
CA PRO A 157 28.01 -2.01 -2.84
C PRO A 157 27.86 -0.83 -3.80
N GLU A 158 27.21 -1.03 -4.95
CA GLU A 158 26.96 0.03 -5.94
C GLU A 158 26.08 1.16 -5.40
N PHE A 159 25.18 0.88 -4.46
CA PHE A 159 24.38 1.89 -3.80
C PHE A 159 25.21 2.64 -2.75
N ASN A 160 26.06 1.93 -1.99
CA ASN A 160 26.98 2.58 -1.06
C ASN A 160 27.97 3.50 -1.79
N ASP A 161 28.52 3.05 -2.92
CA ASP A 161 29.38 3.87 -3.78
C ASP A 161 28.62 5.09 -4.32
N PHE A 162 27.35 4.91 -4.72
CA PHE A 162 26.49 6.02 -5.13
C PHE A 162 26.33 7.07 -4.02
N ILE A 163 25.99 6.67 -2.78
CA ILE A 163 25.88 7.59 -1.63
C ILE A 163 27.16 8.40 -1.45
N ILE A 164 28.32 7.73 -1.48
CA ILE A 164 29.63 8.38 -1.30
C ILE A 164 29.92 9.36 -2.44
N ASN A 165 29.61 8.98 -3.70
CA ASN A 165 29.84 9.82 -4.87
C ASN A 165 28.93 11.06 -4.91
N GLU A 166 27.72 10.97 -4.37
CA GLU A 166 26.82 12.11 -4.15
C GLU A 166 27.30 13.01 -2.98
N GLY A 167 28.38 12.63 -2.29
CA GLY A 167 28.98 13.39 -1.20
C GLY A 167 28.25 13.23 0.13
N TYR A 168 27.45 12.18 0.29
CA TYR A 168 26.71 11.91 1.51
C TYR A 168 27.48 11.00 2.47
N ASP A 169 27.38 11.29 3.76
CA ASP A 169 27.70 10.34 4.82
C ASP A 169 26.39 9.71 5.32
N TRP A 170 26.28 8.38 5.23
CA TRP A 170 25.02 7.69 5.52
C TRP A 170 24.57 7.85 6.98
N LYS A 171 25.49 8.03 7.94
CA LYS A 171 25.12 8.24 9.35
C LYS A 171 24.51 9.61 9.53
N THR A 172 25.10 10.63 8.94
CA THR A 172 24.50 11.97 8.91
C THR A 172 23.14 11.95 8.22
N VAL A 173 22.97 11.23 7.11
CA VAL A 173 21.64 11.07 6.47
C VAL A 173 20.62 10.49 7.44
N VAL A 174 20.98 9.40 8.13
CA VAL A 174 20.11 8.77 9.13
C VAL A 174 19.76 9.76 10.25
N GLU A 175 20.75 10.44 10.84
CA GLU A 175 20.53 11.43 11.91
C GLU A 175 19.62 12.59 11.47
N ASP A 176 19.79 13.08 10.24
CA ASP A 176 19.05 14.23 9.71
C ASP A 176 17.58 13.94 9.37
N ILE A 177 17.21 12.66 9.22
CA ILE A 177 15.84 12.25 8.87
C ILE A 177 15.07 11.63 10.05
N ILE A 178 15.69 11.51 11.24
CA ILE A 178 15.01 11.10 12.47
C ILE A 178 14.12 12.23 12.98
N GLU A 179 12.89 11.87 13.35
CA GLU A 179 11.96 12.71 14.10
C GLU A 179 11.14 11.79 15.03
N ASP A 180 11.00 12.15 16.31
CA ASP A 180 10.35 11.32 17.33
C ASP A 180 10.81 9.85 17.33
N ASP A 181 12.14 9.65 17.29
CA ASP A 181 12.83 8.35 17.24
C ASP A 181 12.54 7.47 16.00
N LYS A 182 11.86 8.00 14.97
CA LYS A 182 11.59 7.31 13.70
C LYS A 182 12.23 8.01 12.51
N LEU A 183 12.75 7.23 11.56
CA LEU A 183 13.14 7.74 10.26
C LEU A 183 11.89 8.07 9.43
N LEU A 184 11.81 9.31 8.94
CA LEU A 184 10.67 9.77 8.14
C LEU A 184 11.00 9.80 6.64
N ILE A 185 10.18 9.10 5.84
CA ILE A 185 10.29 9.06 4.38
C ILE A 185 10.23 10.46 3.77
N MET A 186 9.39 11.34 4.31
CA MET A 186 9.28 12.72 3.84
C MET A 186 10.56 13.53 4.09
N ASN A 187 11.29 13.25 5.17
CA ASN A 187 12.56 13.91 5.47
C ASN A 187 13.65 13.43 4.49
N LEU A 188 13.70 12.13 4.17
CA LEU A 188 14.58 11.62 3.11
C LEU A 188 14.25 12.26 1.77
N TYR A 189 12.97 12.26 1.38
CA TYR A 189 12.53 12.81 0.09
C TYR A 189 12.86 14.30 -0.08
N SER A 190 12.69 15.09 0.98
CA SER A 190 12.91 16.54 0.93
C SER A 190 14.39 16.93 0.99
N LYS A 191 15.21 16.23 1.78
CA LYS A 191 16.63 16.58 2.02
C LYS A 191 17.61 15.81 1.12
N TYR A 192 17.29 14.56 0.77
CA TYR A 192 18.20 13.63 0.08
C TYR A 192 17.54 13.00 -1.15
N LYS A 193 17.04 13.86 -2.03
CA LYS A 193 16.29 13.46 -3.22
C LYS A 193 17.05 12.47 -4.11
N ALA A 194 18.38 12.57 -4.21
CA ALA A 194 19.20 11.65 -5.01
C ALA A 194 19.14 10.21 -4.49
N ILE A 195 19.12 10.02 -3.17
CA ILE A 195 18.94 8.68 -2.55
C ILE A 195 17.56 8.13 -2.90
N TYR A 196 16.51 8.92 -2.73
CA TYR A 196 15.16 8.52 -3.12
C TYR A 196 15.09 8.14 -4.61
N GLN A 197 15.65 8.96 -5.50
CA GLN A 197 15.63 8.73 -6.96
C GLN A 197 16.46 7.54 -7.42
N TYR A 198 17.33 7.00 -6.57
CA TYR A 198 18.08 5.78 -6.84
C TYR A 198 17.15 4.56 -6.90
N PHE A 199 16.13 4.54 -6.03
CA PHE A 199 15.21 3.42 -5.90
C PHE A 199 14.03 3.58 -6.85
N ASP A 200 13.47 2.42 -7.20
CA ASP A 200 12.10 2.37 -7.66
C ASP A 200 11.17 2.92 -6.57
N ASP A 201 10.06 3.54 -6.99
CA ASP A 201 9.11 4.13 -6.04
C ASP A 201 8.23 3.07 -5.37
N TRP A 202 8.16 1.84 -5.88
CA TRP A 202 7.45 0.74 -5.23
C TRP A 202 8.33 -0.04 -4.26
N ILE A 203 7.75 -0.36 -3.10
CA ILE A 203 8.36 -1.20 -2.07
C ILE A 203 7.33 -2.22 -1.60
N VAL A 204 7.72 -3.48 -1.50
CA VAL A 204 6.84 -4.56 -1.01
C VAL A 204 7.28 -5.03 0.36
N ILE A 205 6.32 -5.15 1.27
CA ILE A 205 6.52 -5.73 2.60
C ILE A 205 6.08 -7.19 2.58
N LYS A 206 6.95 -8.08 3.07
CA LYS A 206 6.60 -9.48 3.34
C LYS A 206 6.54 -9.72 4.84
N THR A 207 5.70 -10.68 5.22
CA THR A 207 5.47 -11.03 6.61
C THR A 207 5.64 -12.52 6.83
N ASP A 208 5.58 -12.92 8.09
CA ASP A 208 5.32 -14.30 8.45
C ASP A 208 3.85 -14.68 8.15
N GLU A 209 3.54 -15.97 8.30
CA GLU A 209 2.21 -16.53 7.97
C GLU A 209 1.09 -15.96 8.86
N ASN A 210 1.43 -15.45 10.05
CA ASN A 210 0.46 -14.91 11.00
C ASN A 210 0.31 -13.39 10.91
N TYR A 211 1.07 -12.73 10.03
CA TYR A 211 1.13 -11.28 9.91
C TYR A 211 1.49 -10.59 11.24
N GLU A 212 2.40 -11.18 12.02
CA GLU A 212 2.91 -10.61 13.26
C GLU A 212 4.13 -9.73 12.98
N ASP A 213 5.04 -10.21 12.12
CA ASP A 213 6.33 -9.59 11.88
C ASP A 213 6.64 -9.40 10.39
N ILE A 214 7.39 -8.34 10.08
CA ILE A 214 7.98 -8.14 8.75
C ILE A 214 9.19 -9.07 8.62
N THR A 215 9.17 -9.93 7.62
CA THR A 215 10.23 -10.90 7.34
C THR A 215 11.18 -10.45 6.24
N GLU A 216 10.69 -9.64 5.29
CA GLU A 216 11.48 -9.11 4.18
C GLU A 216 10.91 -7.77 3.71
N ILE A 217 11.82 -6.88 3.29
CA ILE A 217 11.50 -5.62 2.62
C ILE A 217 12.13 -5.66 1.23
N ILE A 218 11.28 -5.66 0.21
CA ILE A 218 11.72 -5.67 -1.19
C ILE A 218 11.77 -4.22 -1.65
N ALA A 219 12.97 -3.68 -1.75
CA ALA A 219 13.26 -2.40 -2.41
C ALA A 219 14.27 -2.64 -3.51
N LYS A 220 14.07 -2.00 -4.67
CA LYS A 220 14.95 -2.18 -5.84
C LYS A 220 15.48 -0.86 -6.35
N LYS A 221 16.64 -0.92 -6.99
CA LYS A 221 17.15 0.18 -7.82
C LYS A 221 16.16 0.47 -8.95
N LYS A 222 15.98 1.75 -9.28
CA LYS A 222 15.15 2.18 -10.39
C LYS A 222 15.68 1.65 -11.72
N GLU A 223 14.81 1.00 -12.48
CA GLU A 223 15.10 0.51 -13.83
C GLU A 223 14.22 1.19 -14.89
N LYS A 224 14.59 1.06 -16.18
CA LYS A 224 13.79 1.61 -17.29
C LYS A 224 12.48 0.86 -17.52
N HIS A 225 12.45 -0.42 -17.15
CA HIS A 225 11.28 -1.27 -17.29
C HIS A 225 10.99 -1.87 -15.92
N HIS A 226 9.80 -1.62 -15.42
CA HIS A 226 9.29 -2.10 -14.14
C HIS A 226 7.92 -2.71 -14.39
N ILE A 227 7.70 -3.92 -13.85
CA ILE A 227 6.38 -4.51 -13.68
C ILE A 227 6.12 -4.63 -12.17
N GLU A 228 5.23 -3.79 -11.64
CA GLU A 228 4.87 -3.81 -10.21
C GLU A 228 4.17 -5.14 -9.92
N THR A 229 4.61 -5.88 -8.90
CA THR A 229 3.91 -7.06 -8.39
C THR A 229 4.19 -7.22 -6.90
N ASN A 230 3.46 -8.11 -6.22
CA ASN A 230 3.76 -8.50 -4.83
C ASN A 230 5.12 -9.21 -4.63
N VAL A 231 5.96 -9.42 -5.64
CA VAL A 231 7.29 -10.03 -5.50
C VAL A 231 8.40 -9.18 -6.12
N TRP A 232 8.11 -7.92 -6.45
CA TRP A 232 8.97 -7.10 -7.32
C TRP A 232 9.46 -5.83 -6.66
#